data_AF-A0A847MVC2-F1
#
_entry.id   AF-A0A847MVC2-F1
#
_cell.length_a   1.000
_cell.length_b   1.000
_cell.length_c   1.000
_cell.angle_alpha   90.00
_cell.angle_beta   90.00
_cell.angle_gamma   90.00
#
_symmetry.space_group_name_H-M   'P 1'
#
loop_
_entity.id
_entity.type
_entity.pdbx_description
1 polymer ?
#
loop_
_entity_poly.entity_id
_entity_poly.type
_entity_poly.pdbx_seq_one_letter_code
_entity_poly.pdbx_strand_id
1 'polypeptide(L)'
;MTFTVAPSRLPRRTLLTETALVLGVSLGASALWAILSIIRKMTAEVSLSAQTTTMNNAVTPDRPWLDLAHQLTGIALALVPVVLALHLLARERPHPGLRMGFDLTRPIPDAVLGLLLTALIGIPGIGLYLAARALDLNTTVAAANLTNVWWAIPVLILAAAQNAILEEVVMIGYLFTRWTQA
;
A
#
# COMPACT_ATOMS: atom_id res chain seq x y z
N MET A 1 -24.39 -10.24 -6.56
CA MET A 1 -23.85 -11.48 -5.98
C MET A 1 -23.78 -11.30 -4.48
N THR A 2 -24.66 -11.94 -3.72
CA THR A 2 -24.64 -11.94 -2.26
C THR A 2 -23.46 -12.82 -1.82
N PHE A 3 -22.41 -12.23 -1.27
CA PHE A 3 -21.28 -12.97 -0.70
C PHE A 3 -21.74 -13.59 0.63
N THR A 4 -22.36 -14.77 0.59
CA THR A 4 -22.63 -15.55 1.80
C THR A 4 -21.30 -16.09 2.33
N VAL A 5 -20.69 -15.32 3.22
CA VAL A 5 -19.50 -15.73 3.96
C VAL A 5 -19.96 -16.74 5.01
N ALA A 6 -19.56 -18.00 4.84
CA ALA A 6 -19.79 -19.02 5.87
C ALA A 6 -19.19 -18.55 7.22
N PRO A 7 -19.95 -18.68 8.33
CA PRO A 7 -19.51 -18.23 9.65
C PRO A 7 -18.21 -18.95 10.05
N SER A 8 -17.30 -18.22 10.69
CA SER A 8 -16.05 -18.82 11.17
C SER A 8 -16.33 -19.81 12.30
N ARG A 9 -15.49 -20.84 12.43
CA ARG A 9 -15.52 -21.74 13.59
C ARG A 9 -14.77 -21.17 14.80
N LEU A 10 -14.11 -20.02 14.64
CA LEU A 10 -13.30 -19.39 15.68
C LEU A 10 -14.14 -18.44 16.53
N PRO A 11 -13.80 -18.27 17.82
CA PRO A 11 -14.41 -17.24 18.65
C PRO A 11 -14.18 -15.84 18.07
N ARG A 12 -15.19 -14.96 18.18
CA ARG A 12 -15.12 -13.56 17.75
C ARG A 12 -13.86 -12.83 18.26
N ARG A 13 -13.49 -13.07 19.52
CA ARG A 13 -12.29 -12.46 20.14
C ARG A 13 -11.01 -12.84 19.39
N THR A 14 -10.89 -14.09 18.94
CA THR A 14 -9.73 -14.56 18.17
C THR A 14 -9.64 -13.83 16.83
N LEU A 15 -10.77 -13.69 16.11
CA LEU A 15 -10.83 -12.97 14.84
C LEU A 15 -10.41 -11.50 14.97
N LEU A 16 -10.88 -10.83 16.04
CA LEU A 16 -10.50 -9.45 16.33
C LEU A 16 -9.01 -9.33 16.67
N THR A 17 -8.45 -10.27 17.45
CA THR A 17 -7.02 -10.29 17.77
C THR A 17 -6.18 -10.52 16.51
N GLU A 18 -6.53 -11.50 15.68
CA GLU A 18 -5.83 -11.75 14.40
C GLU A 18 -5.89 -10.52 13.49
N THR A 19 -7.04 -9.85 13.42
CA THR A 19 -7.21 -8.61 12.65
C THR A 19 -6.34 -7.48 13.17
N ALA A 20 -6.31 -7.27 14.49
CA ALA A 20 -5.46 -6.26 15.10
C ALA A 20 -3.97 -6.54 14.86
N LEU A 21 -3.54 -7.80 14.91
CA LEU A 21 -2.16 -8.19 14.63
C LEU A 21 -1.79 -7.95 13.17
N VAL A 22 -2.61 -8.43 12.22
CA VAL A 22 -2.38 -8.23 10.78
C VAL A 22 -2.33 -6.75 10.43
N LEU A 23 -3.29 -5.96 10.92
CA LEU A 23 -3.27 -4.51 10.72
C LEU A 23 -2.05 -3.88 11.38
N GLY A 24 -1.71 -4.27 12.61
CA GLY A 24 -0.57 -3.74 13.35
C GLY A 24 0.77 -3.92 12.62
N VAL A 25 1.02 -5.08 12.01
CA VAL A 25 2.26 -5.34 11.25
C VAL A 25 2.23 -4.80 9.81
N SER A 26 1.10 -4.27 9.36
CA SER A 26 0.91 -3.74 8.00
C SER A 26 0.58 -2.24 8.01
N LEU A 27 -0.65 -1.86 7.64
CA LEU A 27 -1.08 -0.46 7.53
C LEU A 27 -1.06 0.26 8.88
N GLY A 28 -1.27 -0.45 9.99
CA GLY A 28 -1.21 0.11 11.35
C GLY A 28 0.17 0.67 11.66
N ALA A 29 1.24 -0.06 11.35
CA ALA A 29 2.61 0.45 11.49
C ALA A 29 2.82 1.71 10.63
N SER A 30 2.40 1.68 9.37
CA SER A 30 2.50 2.82 8.45
C SER A 30 1.74 4.05 8.96
N ALA A 31 0.56 3.87 9.54
CA ALA A 31 -0.24 4.94 10.13
C ALA A 31 0.45 5.57 11.35
N LEU A 32 1.02 4.75 12.23
CA LEU A 32 1.78 5.25 13.38
C LEU A 32 3.00 6.08 12.94
N TRP A 33 3.75 5.61 11.95
CA TRP A 33 4.87 6.35 11.38
C TRP A 33 4.42 7.64 10.70
N ALA A 34 3.29 7.63 9.99
CA ALA A 34 2.73 8.81 9.35
C ALA A 34 2.33 9.88 10.38
N ILE A 35 1.66 9.50 11.46
CA ILE A 35 1.30 10.40 12.58
C ILE A 35 2.56 11.01 13.19
N LEU A 36 3.57 10.18 13.50
CA LEU A 36 4.83 10.67 14.07
C LEU A 36 5.57 11.61 13.11
N SER A 37 5.52 11.32 11.80
CA SER A 37 6.07 12.19 10.76
C SER A 37 5.33 13.52 10.71
N ILE A 38 3.99 13.54 10.76
CA ILE A 38 3.18 14.76 10.77
C ILE A 38 3.54 15.62 12.00
N ILE A 39 3.56 15.01 13.19
CA ILE A 39 3.94 15.70 14.43
C ILE A 39 5.33 16.33 14.28
N ARG A 40 6.31 15.57 13.77
CA ARG A 40 7.67 16.08 13.54
C ARG A 40 7.69 17.27 12.58
N LYS A 41 6.91 17.22 11.50
CA LYS A 41 6.83 18.32 10.51
C LYS A 41 6.16 19.57 11.08
N MET A 42 5.16 19.39 11.95
CA MET A 42 4.45 20.50 12.61
C MET A 42 5.28 21.17 13.70
N THR A 43 6.18 20.43 14.36
CA THR A 43 7.05 20.95 15.42
C THR A 43 8.40 21.46 14.90
N ALA A 44 8.70 21.28 13.60
CA ALA A 44 9.92 21.79 12.99
C ALA A 44 9.84 23.32 12.77
N GLU A 45 10.96 24.03 13.01
CA GLU A 45 11.04 25.49 12.85
C GLU A 45 10.97 25.98 11.38
N VAL A 46 11.03 25.06 10.42
CA VAL A 46 11.01 25.36 8.98
C VAL A 46 9.58 25.28 8.46
N SER A 47 9.12 26.32 7.75
CA SER A 47 7.76 26.40 7.19
C SER A 47 7.41 25.17 6.35
N LEU A 48 6.16 24.71 6.42
CA LEU A 48 5.70 23.54 5.66
C LEU A 48 6.04 23.67 4.17
N SER A 49 5.88 24.87 3.59
CA SER A 49 6.18 25.21 2.19
C SER A 49 7.62 24.92 1.74
N ALA A 50 8.58 24.89 2.67
CA ALA A 50 9.99 24.58 2.38
C ALA A 50 10.34 23.10 2.59
N GLN A 51 9.42 22.27 3.08
CA GLN A 51 9.65 20.85 3.35
C GLN A 51 9.29 19.97 2.15
N THR A 52 10.27 19.28 1.57
CA THR A 52 10.03 18.29 0.51
C THR A 52 9.68 16.94 1.15
N THR A 53 8.46 16.44 0.91
CA THR A 53 8.12 15.05 1.23
C THR A 53 8.54 14.19 0.06
N THR A 54 9.58 13.42 0.24
CA THR A 54 10.11 12.54 -0.79
C THR A 54 9.58 11.12 -0.59
N MET A 55 9.00 10.55 -1.64
CA MET A 55 8.62 9.12 -1.69
C MET A 55 9.73 8.33 -2.42
N ASN A 56 9.98 7.09 -1.98
CA ASN A 56 10.98 6.18 -2.57
C ASN A 56 12.39 6.81 -2.66
N ASN A 57 12.94 7.25 -1.53
CA ASN A 57 14.29 7.81 -1.49
C ASN A 57 15.35 6.73 -1.58
N ALA A 58 16.45 7.06 -2.25
CA ALA A 58 17.69 6.33 -2.07
C ALA A 58 18.21 6.53 -0.63
N VAL A 59 18.36 5.43 0.10
CA VAL A 59 18.93 5.38 1.46
C VAL A 59 20.45 5.48 1.40
N THR A 60 21.07 5.01 0.32
CA THR A 60 22.52 5.16 0.12
C THR A 60 22.83 5.63 -1.30
N PRO A 61 22.72 6.95 -1.58
CA PRO A 61 22.95 7.52 -2.90
C PRO A 61 24.34 7.18 -3.47
N ASP A 62 25.36 7.09 -2.60
CA ASP A 62 26.74 6.78 -2.97
C ASP A 62 27.00 5.30 -3.30
N ARG A 63 26.03 4.40 -3.01
CA ARG A 63 26.16 2.95 -3.22
C ARG A 63 24.89 2.37 -3.87
N PRO A 64 24.72 2.52 -5.18
CA PRO A 64 23.48 2.14 -5.89
C PRO A 64 23.06 0.67 -5.71
N TRP A 65 24.00 -0.27 -5.63
CA TRP A 65 23.67 -1.70 -5.45
C TRP A 65 23.11 -1.99 -4.04
N LEU A 66 23.60 -1.27 -3.03
CA LEU A 66 23.11 -1.40 -1.66
C LEU A 66 21.73 -0.78 -1.52
N ASP A 67 21.50 0.33 -2.23
CA ASP A 67 20.19 0.96 -2.31
C ASP A 67 19.15 0.03 -2.97
N LEU A 68 19.51 -0.62 -4.08
CA LEU A 68 18.66 -1.64 -4.72
C LEU A 68 18.34 -2.78 -3.74
N ALA A 69 19.34 -3.31 -3.03
CA ALA A 69 19.12 -4.37 -2.04
C ALA A 69 18.19 -3.91 -0.90
N HIS A 70 18.33 -2.66 -0.44
CA HIS A 70 17.46 -2.07 0.57
C HIS A 70 16.01 -1.96 0.08
N GLN A 71 15.79 -1.50 -1.15
CA GLN A 71 14.46 -1.38 -1.72
C GLN A 71 13.80 -2.74 -1.93
N LEU A 72 14.51 -3.72 -2.50
CA LEU A 72 14.00 -5.08 -2.67
C LEU A 72 13.69 -5.76 -1.33
N THR A 73 14.54 -5.54 -0.32
CA THR A 73 14.29 -6.04 1.04
C THR A 73 13.04 -5.42 1.64
N GLY A 74 12.87 -4.10 1.50
CA GLY A 74 11.66 -3.40 1.95
C GLY A 74 10.39 -3.94 1.28
N ILE A 75 10.43 -4.14 -0.04
CA ILE A 75 9.33 -4.73 -0.81
C ILE A 75 9.02 -6.15 -0.33
N ALA A 76 10.03 -7.01 -0.19
CA ALA A 76 9.86 -8.40 0.25
C ALA A 76 9.26 -8.48 1.67
N LEU A 77 9.77 -7.67 2.60
CA LEU A 77 9.25 -7.62 3.97
C LEU A 77 7.82 -7.06 4.03
N ALA A 78 7.48 -6.09 3.17
CA ALA A 78 6.13 -5.55 3.08
C ALA A 78 5.11 -6.58 2.54
N LEU A 79 5.54 -7.67 1.90
CA LEU A 79 4.69 -8.79 1.50
C LEU A 79 4.49 -9.84 2.60
N VAL A 80 5.27 -9.84 3.68
CA VAL A 80 5.07 -10.76 4.82
C VAL A 80 3.66 -10.66 5.43
N PRO A 81 3.09 -9.47 5.72
CA PRO A 81 1.71 -9.38 6.22
C PRO A 81 0.67 -9.91 5.22
N VAL A 82 0.92 -9.80 3.91
CA VAL A 82 0.05 -10.37 2.86
C VAL A 82 0.01 -11.89 2.98
N VAL A 83 1.19 -12.51 3.07
CA VAL A 83 1.31 -13.96 3.25
C VAL A 83 0.66 -14.40 4.56
N LEU A 84 0.84 -13.63 5.64
CA LEU A 84 0.20 -13.90 6.93
C LEU A 84 -1.33 -13.86 6.81
N ALA A 85 -1.89 -12.84 6.17
CA ALA A 85 -3.33 -12.71 5.96
C ALA A 85 -3.90 -13.89 5.15
N LEU A 86 -3.23 -14.27 4.06
CA LEU A 86 -3.61 -15.44 3.26
C LEU A 86 -3.51 -16.74 4.05
N HIS A 87 -2.46 -16.90 4.85
CA HIS A 87 -2.28 -18.07 5.71
C HIS A 87 -3.41 -18.19 6.73
N LEU A 88 -3.82 -17.10 7.37
CA LEU A 88 -4.91 -17.09 8.34
C LEU A 88 -6.26 -17.44 7.69
N LEU A 89 -6.54 -16.90 6.49
CA LEU A 89 -7.76 -17.24 5.75
C LEU A 89 -7.77 -18.69 5.25
N ALA A 90 -6.60 -19.20 4.84
CA ALA A 90 -6.45 -20.58 4.36
C ALA A 90 -6.80 -21.63 5.42
N ARG A 91 -6.74 -21.28 6.72
CA ARG A 91 -7.11 -22.18 7.83
C ARG A 91 -8.60 -22.54 7.83
N GLU A 92 -9.46 -21.64 7.37
CA GLU A 92 -10.91 -21.85 7.36
C GLU A 92 -11.46 -22.13 5.96
N ARG A 93 -10.71 -21.79 4.91
CA ARG A 93 -11.16 -21.94 3.51
C ARG A 93 -10.05 -22.46 2.61
N PRO A 94 -10.33 -23.49 1.80
CA PRO A 94 -9.45 -23.84 0.69
C PRO A 94 -9.37 -22.66 -0.30
N HIS A 95 -8.15 -22.30 -0.70
CA HIS A 95 -7.84 -21.33 -1.76
C HIS A 95 -8.39 -19.89 -1.58
N PRO A 96 -7.94 -19.16 -0.54
CA PRO A 96 -8.41 -17.78 -0.30
C PRO A 96 -8.04 -16.81 -1.43
N GLY A 97 -6.90 -16.99 -2.11
CA GLY A 97 -6.44 -16.09 -3.17
C GLY A 97 -7.30 -16.09 -4.44
N LEU A 98 -7.84 -17.26 -4.84
CA LEU A 98 -8.68 -17.38 -6.05
C LEU A 98 -10.03 -16.65 -5.92
N ARG A 99 -10.51 -16.41 -4.69
CA ARG A 99 -11.79 -15.71 -4.45
C ARG A 99 -11.62 -14.20 -4.28
N MET A 100 -10.38 -13.70 -4.24
CA MET A 100 -10.04 -12.27 -4.21
C MET A 100 -9.84 -11.68 -5.62
N GLY A 101 -10.34 -12.35 -6.67
CA GLY A 101 -10.20 -11.87 -8.05
C GLY A 101 -8.86 -12.22 -8.72
N PHE A 102 -7.98 -12.99 -8.07
CA PHE A 102 -6.76 -13.53 -8.67
C PHE A 102 -7.03 -14.75 -9.57
N ASP A 103 -8.12 -14.72 -10.34
CA ASP A 103 -8.52 -15.81 -11.23
C ASP A 103 -7.91 -15.67 -12.65
N LEU A 104 -7.36 -14.49 -12.97
CA LEU A 104 -6.76 -14.13 -14.27
C LEU A 104 -7.67 -14.44 -15.47
N THR A 105 -8.98 -14.51 -15.26
CA THR A 105 -9.92 -14.93 -16.30
C THR A 105 -10.20 -13.84 -17.33
N ARG A 106 -10.03 -12.55 -16.98
CA ARG A 106 -10.32 -11.39 -17.84
C ARG A 106 -9.24 -10.30 -17.78
N PRO A 107 -7.97 -10.63 -18.09
CA PRO A 107 -6.85 -9.73 -17.86
C PRO A 107 -6.95 -8.40 -18.64
N ILE A 108 -7.47 -8.43 -19.88
CA ILE A 108 -7.55 -7.23 -20.71
C ILE A 108 -8.69 -6.30 -20.26
N PRO A 109 -9.96 -6.76 -20.14
CA PRO A 109 -11.03 -5.91 -19.61
C PRO A 109 -10.72 -5.33 -18.23
N ASP A 110 -10.13 -6.13 -17.33
CA ASP A 110 -9.82 -5.70 -15.97
C ASP A 110 -8.70 -4.65 -15.97
N ALA A 111 -7.68 -4.80 -16.82
CA ALA A 111 -6.62 -3.80 -16.98
C ALA A 111 -7.15 -2.49 -17.57
N VAL A 112 -8.06 -2.55 -18.57
CA VAL A 112 -8.68 -1.35 -19.14
C VAL A 112 -9.53 -0.63 -18.10
N LEU A 113 -10.35 -1.36 -17.34
CA LEU A 113 -11.16 -0.78 -16.29
C LEU A 113 -10.28 -0.16 -15.19
N GLY A 114 -9.21 -0.85 -14.78
CA GLY A 114 -8.22 -0.35 -13.84
C GLY A 114 -7.59 0.95 -14.33
N LEU A 115 -7.16 1.01 -15.60
CA LEU A 115 -6.60 2.22 -16.21
C LEU A 115 -7.60 3.38 -16.22
N LEU A 116 -8.87 3.12 -16.56
CA LEU A 116 -9.93 4.12 -16.55
C LEU A 116 -10.18 4.66 -15.15
N LEU A 117 -10.21 3.80 -14.13
CA LEU A 117 -10.35 4.19 -12.73
C LEU A 117 -9.15 5.01 -12.26
N THR A 118 -7.93 4.57 -12.58
CA THR A 118 -6.70 5.32 -12.28
C THR A 118 -6.72 6.70 -12.94
N ALA A 119 -7.15 6.82 -14.19
CA ALA A 119 -7.27 8.11 -14.85
C ALA A 119 -8.36 8.99 -14.21
N LEU A 120 -9.53 8.41 -13.93
CA LEU A 120 -10.68 9.11 -13.34
C LEU A 120 -10.36 9.70 -11.96
N ILE A 121 -9.56 9.00 -11.14
CA ILE A 121 -9.18 9.45 -9.80
C ILE A 121 -7.88 10.27 -9.84
N GLY A 122 -6.91 9.81 -10.61
CA GLY A 122 -5.57 10.39 -10.69
C GLY A 122 -5.52 11.75 -11.40
N ILE A 123 -6.24 11.92 -12.51
CA ILE A 123 -6.24 13.20 -13.26
C ILE A 123 -6.78 14.35 -12.41
N PRO A 124 -7.95 14.24 -11.75
CA PRO A 124 -8.43 15.30 -10.86
C PRO A 124 -7.47 15.56 -9.68
N GLY A 125 -6.88 14.51 -9.10
CA GLY A 125 -5.91 14.65 -8.01
C GLY A 125 -4.66 15.44 -8.43
N ILE A 126 -4.10 15.12 -9.59
CA ILE A 126 -2.97 15.85 -10.18
C ILE A 126 -3.38 17.30 -10.48
N GLY A 127 -4.57 17.51 -11.06
CA GLY A 127 -5.10 18.83 -11.35
C GLY A 127 -5.21 19.71 -10.10
N LEU A 128 -5.76 19.17 -9.00
CA LEU A 128 -5.85 19.86 -7.72
C LEU A 128 -4.47 20.16 -7.13
N TYR A 129 -3.54 19.20 -7.20
CA TYR A 129 -2.16 19.41 -6.76
C TYR A 129 -1.48 20.56 -7.51
N LEU A 130 -1.59 20.57 -8.84
CA LEU A 130 -1.00 21.62 -9.67
C LEU A 130 -1.64 22.98 -9.37
N ALA A 131 -2.96 23.03 -9.17
CA ALA A 131 -3.66 24.26 -8.79
C ALA A 131 -3.22 24.77 -7.41
N ALA A 132 -3.17 23.90 -6.40
CA ALA A 132 -2.74 24.25 -5.05
C ALA A 132 -1.28 24.72 -5.00
N ARG A 133 -0.40 24.10 -5.79
CA ARG A 133 0.99 24.53 -5.96
C ARG A 133 1.08 25.89 -6.64
N ALA A 134 0.28 26.14 -7.68
CA ALA A 134 0.26 27.43 -8.36
C ALA A 134 -0.24 28.58 -7.47
N LEU A 135 -1.00 28.26 -6.42
CA LEU A 135 -1.50 29.20 -5.42
C LEU A 135 -0.59 29.32 -4.17
N ASP A 136 0.60 28.70 -4.17
CA ASP A 136 1.52 28.62 -3.02
C ASP A 136 0.90 28.03 -1.74
N LEU A 137 -0.16 27.25 -1.88
CA LEU A 137 -0.87 26.59 -0.77
C LEU A 137 -0.30 25.20 -0.44
N ASN A 138 0.62 24.67 -1.24
CA ASN A 138 1.14 23.31 -1.08
C ASN A 138 2.64 23.18 -1.41
N THR A 139 3.29 22.16 -0.86
CA THR A 139 4.71 21.85 -1.09
C THR A 139 4.95 21.22 -2.46
N THR A 140 6.17 21.36 -2.97
CA THR A 140 6.59 20.60 -4.15
C THR A 140 6.83 19.15 -3.74
N VAL A 141 6.02 18.23 -4.25
CA VAL A 141 6.17 16.79 -4.05
C VAL A 141 7.19 16.24 -5.05
N ALA A 142 8.30 15.71 -4.56
CA ALA A 142 9.22 14.91 -5.36
C ALA A 142 8.73 13.46 -5.39
N ALA A 143 8.01 13.12 -6.46
CA ALA A 143 7.32 11.82 -6.61
C ALA A 143 8.27 10.62 -6.63
N ALA A 144 9.51 10.82 -7.08
CA ALA A 144 10.60 9.87 -6.95
C ALA A 144 11.91 10.63 -6.77
N ASN A 145 12.73 10.21 -5.81
CA ASN A 145 14.06 10.77 -5.58
C ASN A 145 15.12 9.65 -5.64
N LEU A 146 14.96 8.72 -6.59
CA LEU A 146 16.00 7.77 -6.93
C LEU A 146 17.03 8.46 -7.83
N THR A 147 18.31 8.21 -7.57
CA THR A 147 19.43 8.57 -8.44
C THR A 147 19.15 8.09 -9.88
N ASN A 148 19.66 8.76 -10.91
CA ASN A 148 19.45 8.37 -12.32
C ASN A 148 20.08 6.99 -12.63
N VAL A 149 19.38 5.91 -12.29
CA VAL A 149 19.79 4.52 -12.43
C VAL A 149 18.74 3.73 -13.19
N TRP A 150 19.17 2.83 -14.06
CA TRP A 150 18.27 2.09 -14.97
C TRP A 150 17.21 1.25 -14.23
N TRP A 151 17.53 0.78 -13.02
CA TRP A 151 16.65 -0.06 -12.22
C TRP A 151 15.60 0.73 -11.42
N ALA A 152 15.65 2.08 -11.42
CA ALA A 152 14.68 2.89 -10.68
C ALA A 152 13.24 2.63 -11.14
N ILE A 153 13.00 2.62 -12.45
CA ILE A 153 11.65 2.38 -13.01
C ILE A 153 11.15 0.96 -12.67
N PRO A 154 11.90 -0.13 -12.92
CA PRO A 154 11.50 -1.47 -12.49
C PRO A 154 11.18 -1.59 -11.00
N VAL A 155 11.99 -0.99 -10.13
CA VAL A 155 11.75 -1.06 -8.68
C VAL A 155 10.53 -0.25 -8.26
N LEU A 156 10.29 0.92 -8.88
CA LEU A 156 9.07 1.69 -8.65
C LEU A 156 7.81 0.92 -9.09
N ILE A 157 7.88 0.18 -10.21
CA ILE A 157 6.78 -0.71 -10.64
C ILE A 157 6.57 -1.83 -9.61
N LEU A 158 7.65 -2.46 -9.12
CA LEU A 158 7.56 -3.48 -8.07
C LEU A 158 6.98 -2.93 -6.77
N ALA A 159 7.36 -1.72 -6.37
CA ALA A 159 6.83 -1.05 -5.19
C ALA A 159 5.34 -0.73 -5.35
N ALA A 160 4.92 -0.25 -6.53
CA ALA A 160 3.51 -0.02 -6.83
C ALA A 160 2.71 -1.34 -6.80
N ALA A 161 3.23 -2.41 -7.40
CA ALA A 161 2.61 -3.73 -7.37
C ALA A 161 2.51 -4.27 -5.94
N GLN A 162 3.56 -4.12 -5.12
CA GLN A 162 3.55 -4.52 -3.72
C GLN A 162 2.47 -3.79 -2.92
N ASN A 163 2.31 -2.48 -3.10
CA ASN A 163 1.26 -1.71 -2.42
C ASN A 163 -0.14 -2.14 -2.88
N ALA A 164 -0.34 -2.35 -4.19
CA ALA A 164 -1.61 -2.83 -4.72
C ALA A 164 -1.99 -4.21 -4.17
N ILE A 165 -1.03 -5.14 -4.10
CA ILE A 165 -1.23 -6.47 -3.51
C ILE A 165 -1.56 -6.35 -2.01
N LEU A 166 -0.84 -5.50 -1.28
CA LEU A 166 -1.06 -5.30 0.15
C LEU A 166 -2.48 -4.76 0.41
N GLU A 167 -2.89 -3.75 -0.33
CA GLU A 167 -4.23 -3.17 -0.23
C GLU A 167 -5.31 -4.21 -0.56
N GLU A 168 -5.23 -4.86 -1.72
CA GLU A 168 -6.24 -5.83 -2.14
C GLU A 168 -6.34 -7.01 -1.17
N VAL A 169 -5.21 -7.59 -0.75
CA VAL A 169 -5.24 -8.79 0.10
C VAL A 169 -5.58 -8.47 1.55
N VAL A 170 -4.97 -7.43 2.14
CA VAL A 170 -5.15 -7.13 3.56
C VAL A 170 -6.44 -6.33 3.78
N MET A 171 -6.64 -5.26 3.03
CA MET A 171 -7.78 -4.36 3.25
C MET A 171 -9.06 -4.91 2.65
N ILE A 172 -9.04 -5.43 1.43
CA ILE A 172 -10.27 -5.89 0.77
C ILE A 172 -10.51 -7.36 1.11
N GLY A 173 -9.54 -8.24 0.84
CA GLY A 173 -9.68 -9.68 1.01
C GLY A 173 -9.84 -10.09 2.48
N TYR A 174 -8.86 -9.74 3.32
CA TYR A 174 -8.81 -10.19 4.71
C TYR A 174 -9.79 -9.43 5.60
N LEU A 175 -9.73 -8.10 5.63
CA LEU A 175 -10.49 -7.29 6.58
C LEU A 175 -12.01 -7.41 6.37
N PHE A 176 -12.51 -7.30 5.13
CA PHE A 176 -13.95 -7.49 4.88
C PHE A 176 -14.40 -8.91 5.21
N THR A 177 -13.59 -9.93 4.86
CA THR A 177 -13.90 -11.31 5.25
C THR A 177 -14.01 -11.43 6.77
N ARG A 178 -13.05 -10.90 7.53
CA ARG A 178 -13.08 -10.98 9.00
C ARG A 178 -14.23 -10.16 9.60
N TRP A 179 -14.57 -8.99 9.08
CA TRP A 179 -15.71 -8.20 9.53
C TRP A 179 -17.06 -8.89 9.29
N THR A 180 -17.20 -9.62 8.19
CA THR A 180 -18.42 -10.41 7.96
C THR A 180 -18.53 -11.64 8.86
N GLN A 181 -17.42 -12.12 9.45
CA GLN A 181 -17.37 -13.29 10.33
C GLN A 181 -17.52 -12.95 11.83
N ALA A 182 -17.22 -11.71 12.23
CA ALA A 182 -17.13 -11.28 13.63
C ALA A 182 -18.39 -10.56 14.13
#